data_AF-A0A8T0AR51-F1
#
_entry.id   AF-A0A8T0AR51-F1
#
_cell.length_a   1.000
_cell.length_b   1.000
_cell.length_c   1.000
_cell.angle_alpha   90.00
_cell.angle_beta   90.00
_cell.angle_gamma   90.00
#
_symmetry.space_group_name_H-M   'P 1'
#
loop_
_entity.id
_entity.type
_entity.pdbx_description
1 polymer ?
#
loop_
_entity_poly.entity_id
_entity_poly.type
_entity_poly.pdbx_seq_one_letter_code
_entity_poly.pdbx_strand_id
1 'polypeptide(L)'
;MAHSKRFAAIPMSKCMRDICKEEDYAFLKNQESRELKKTPKENTFCESDRPQKQEERLRRKLAREQQEQERQCELEKQRREKEEQWKSHVASLSSERESLRGRLHRLREFRYFQKRVLMQDLDLEPDTASEKVTHLLRRL
;
A
#
# COMPACT_ATOMS: atom_id res chain seq x y z
N MET A 1 -23.98 35.02 -31.58
CA MET A 1 -22.87 35.93 -31.17
C MET A 1 -23.04 36.57 -29.78
N ALA A 2 -24.19 36.48 -29.11
CA ALA A 2 -24.38 37.12 -27.78
C ALA A 2 -23.87 36.30 -26.58
N HIS A 3 -23.76 34.97 -26.71
CA HIS A 3 -23.41 34.06 -25.61
C HIS A 3 -21.90 34.00 -25.32
N SER A 4 -21.03 34.30 -26.30
CA SER A 4 -19.57 34.34 -26.13
C SER A 4 -19.11 35.44 -25.16
N LYS A 5 -19.87 36.53 -25.03
CA LYS A 5 -19.55 37.64 -24.12
C LYS A 5 -19.78 37.30 -22.64
N ARG A 6 -20.61 36.30 -22.32
CA ARG A 6 -20.95 35.97 -20.91
C ARG A 6 -19.87 35.12 -20.22
N PHE A 7 -19.15 34.28 -20.98
CA PHE A 7 -18.14 33.38 -20.42
C PHE A 7 -16.74 33.99 -20.32
N ALA A 8 -16.49 35.12 -20.98
CA ALA A 8 -15.20 35.83 -20.89
C ALA A 8 -14.94 36.45 -19.50
N ALA A 9 -15.99 36.70 -18.71
CA ALA A 9 -15.91 37.31 -17.39
C ALA A 9 -15.74 36.31 -16.23
N ILE A 10 -15.85 35.01 -16.50
CA ILE A 10 -15.66 33.96 -15.48
C ILE A 10 -14.19 33.50 -15.59
N PRO A 11 -13.32 33.83 -14.61
CA PRO A 11 -11.92 33.43 -14.67
C PRO A 11 -11.78 31.92 -14.49
N MET A 12 -11.65 31.20 -15.60
CA MET A 12 -11.27 29.78 -15.61
C MET A 12 -9.75 29.65 -15.79
N SER A 13 -9.15 28.62 -15.19
CA SER A 13 -7.76 28.26 -15.46
C SER A 13 -7.56 27.95 -16.95
N LYS A 14 -6.40 28.31 -17.52
CA LYS A 14 -6.12 28.14 -18.96
C LYS A 14 -6.37 26.70 -19.45
N CYS A 15 -6.08 25.68 -18.64
CA CYS A 15 -6.28 24.28 -19.00
C CYS A 15 -7.77 23.88 -19.11
N MET A 16 -8.66 24.49 -18.34
CA MET A 16 -10.09 24.19 -18.39
C MET A 16 -10.78 24.81 -19.60
N ARG A 17 -10.19 25.87 -20.17
CA ARG A 17 -10.72 26.54 -21.37
C ARG A 17 -10.70 25.63 -22.59
N ASP A 18 -9.70 24.77 -22.70
CA ASP A 18 -9.55 23.84 -23.83
C ASP A 18 -10.47 22.61 -23.72
N ILE A 19 -10.93 22.29 -22.51
CA ILE A 19 -11.86 21.18 -22.22
C ILE A 19 -13.32 21.60 -22.50
N CYS A 20 -13.65 22.89 -22.35
CA CYS A 20 -15.01 23.41 -22.55
C CYS A 20 -15.24 23.95 -23.98
N LYS A 21 -14.88 23.18 -25.01
CA LYS A 21 -15.18 23.56 -26.40
C LYS A 21 -16.64 23.24 -26.70
N GLU A 22 -17.38 24.20 -27.28
CA GLU A 22 -18.78 24.00 -27.71
C GLU A 22 -18.96 22.81 -28.68
N GLU A 23 -17.89 22.39 -29.35
CA GLU A 23 -17.87 21.25 -30.27
C GLU A 23 -18.27 19.93 -29.58
N ASP A 24 -17.84 19.74 -28.33
CA ASP A 24 -18.19 18.55 -27.54
C ASP A 24 -19.66 18.54 -27.09
N TYR A 25 -20.31 19.71 -27.12
CA TYR A 25 -21.71 19.91 -26.77
C TYR A 25 -22.63 20.06 -27.99
N ALA A 26 -22.16 19.74 -29.19
CA ALA A 26 -22.96 19.81 -30.42
C ALA A 26 -24.27 18.99 -30.32
N PHE A 27 -24.29 17.93 -29.51
CA PHE A 27 -25.49 17.13 -29.25
C PHE A 27 -26.59 17.89 -28.49
N LEU A 28 -26.26 18.92 -27.70
CA LEU A 28 -27.24 19.78 -27.02
C LEU A 28 -27.90 20.78 -27.98
N LYS A 29 -27.15 21.32 -28.95
CA LYS A 29 -27.69 22.20 -30.01
C LYS A 29 -28.76 21.50 -30.86
N ASN A 30 -28.62 20.19 -31.04
CA ASN A 30 -29.60 19.37 -31.76
C ASN A 30 -30.87 19.08 -30.94
N GLN A 31 -30.89 19.39 -29.64
CA GLN A 31 -32.04 19.20 -28.75
C GLN A 31 -32.94 20.44 -28.79
N GLU A 32 -32.36 21.63 -28.64
CA GLU A 32 -33.09 22.92 -28.71
C GLU A 32 -33.72 23.17 -30.10
N SER A 33 -33.04 22.75 -31.17
CA SER A 33 -33.57 22.88 -32.54
C SER A 33 -34.64 21.83 -32.89
N ARG A 34 -34.73 20.73 -32.12
CA ARG A 34 -35.71 19.66 -32.34
C ARG A 34 -37.02 19.91 -31.59
N GLU A 35 -36.99 20.67 -30.50
CA GLU A 35 -38.18 21.04 -29.70
C GLU A 35 -39.12 22.00 -30.45
N LEU A 36 -38.63 22.82 -31.37
CA LEU A 36 -39.48 23.80 -32.07
C LEU A 36 -40.26 23.25 -33.28
N LYS A 37 -40.08 21.98 -33.70
CA LYS A 37 -40.56 21.51 -35.03
C LYS A 37 -41.19 20.12 -35.13
N LYS A 38 -41.59 19.43 -34.06
CA LYS A 38 -42.30 18.14 -34.21
C LYS A 38 -43.51 18.00 -33.29
N THR A 39 -44.67 18.12 -33.93
CA THR A 39 -45.99 17.58 -33.58
C THR A 39 -45.95 16.21 -32.88
N PRO A 40 -46.93 15.87 -32.02
CA PRO A 40 -46.95 14.62 -31.27
C PRO A 40 -47.37 13.48 -32.21
N LYS A 41 -46.39 12.79 -32.79
CA LYS A 41 -46.61 11.47 -33.40
C LYS A 41 -45.93 10.43 -32.52
N GLU A 42 -46.78 9.66 -31.85
CA GLU A 42 -46.57 8.24 -31.53
C GLU A 42 -45.20 7.93 -30.90
N ASN A 43 -45.08 8.26 -29.62
CA ASN A 43 -44.07 7.68 -28.76
C ASN A 43 -44.70 6.53 -27.98
N THR A 44 -45.09 5.45 -28.67
CA THR A 44 -45.29 4.11 -28.09
C THR A 44 -43.92 3.50 -27.75
N PHE A 45 -43.12 4.22 -26.97
CA PHE A 45 -41.97 3.64 -26.31
C PHE A 45 -42.51 2.91 -25.08
N CYS A 46 -42.75 1.61 -25.22
CA CYS A 46 -43.27 0.68 -24.22
C CYS A 46 -42.88 1.10 -22.79
N GLU A 47 -43.86 1.56 -22.00
CA GLU A 47 -43.64 1.81 -20.58
C GLU A 47 -43.23 0.53 -19.83
N SER A 48 -43.52 -0.66 -20.39
CA SER A 48 -43.09 -1.96 -19.87
C SER A 48 -41.58 -2.20 -19.91
N ASP A 49 -40.83 -1.54 -20.81
CA ASP A 49 -39.38 -1.76 -20.95
C ASP A 49 -38.55 -0.91 -20.00
N ARG A 50 -39.14 0.16 -19.47
CA ARG A 50 -38.48 1.06 -18.50
C ARG A 50 -38.11 0.36 -17.18
N PRO A 51 -39.00 -0.41 -16.52
CA PRO A 51 -38.64 -1.09 -15.28
C PRO A 51 -37.58 -2.18 -15.48
N GLN A 52 -37.66 -2.97 -16.56
CA GLN A 52 -36.65 -3.98 -16.88
C GLN A 52 -35.26 -3.37 -17.08
N LYS A 53 -35.17 -2.23 -17.79
CA LYS A 53 -33.91 -1.49 -17.96
C LYS A 53 -33.36 -0.92 -16.66
N GLN A 54 -34.22 -0.55 -15.69
CA GLN A 54 -33.77 -0.10 -14.37
C GLN A 54 -33.25 -1.26 -13.53
N GLU A 55 -33.95 -2.40 -13.53
CA GLU A 55 -33.49 -3.61 -12.85
C GLU A 55 -32.15 -4.10 -13.39
N GLU A 56 -31.97 -4.09 -14.72
CA GLU A 56 -30.71 -4.48 -15.34
C GLU A 56 -29.56 -3.55 -14.90
N ARG A 57 -29.80 -2.24 -14.80
CA ARG A 57 -28.81 -1.28 -14.29
C ARG A 57 -28.46 -1.54 -12.83
N LEU A 58 -29.45 -1.88 -11.99
CA LEU A 58 -29.21 -2.23 -10.59
C LEU A 58 -28.38 -3.51 -10.47
N ARG A 59 -28.70 -4.54 -11.26
CA ARG A 59 -27.90 -5.78 -11.31
C ARG A 59 -26.46 -5.52 -11.74
N ARG A 60 -26.25 -4.67 -12.74
CA ARG A 60 -24.90 -4.28 -13.18
C ARG A 60 -24.13 -3.49 -12.12
N LYS A 61 -24.81 -2.63 -11.35
CA LYS A 61 -24.19 -1.90 -10.23
C LYS A 61 -23.77 -2.88 -9.12
N LEU A 62 -24.67 -3.77 -8.72
CA LEU A 62 -24.41 -4.77 -7.68
C LEU A 62 -23.26 -5.71 -8.09
N ALA A 63 -23.23 -6.16 -9.34
CA ALA A 63 -22.16 -7.03 -9.83
C ALA A 63 -20.79 -6.33 -9.80
N ARG A 64 -20.74 -5.02 -10.11
CA ARG A 64 -19.49 -4.24 -10.01
C ARG A 64 -19.06 -4.08 -8.56
N GLU A 65 -19.99 -3.79 -7.67
CA GLU A 65 -19.72 -3.65 -6.24
C GLU A 65 -19.19 -4.95 -5.64
N GLN A 66 -19.80 -6.09 -5.99
CA GLN A 66 -19.32 -7.42 -5.60
C GLN A 66 -17.90 -7.68 -6.13
N GLN A 67 -17.64 -7.37 -7.40
CA GLN A 67 -16.33 -7.54 -7.99
C GLN A 67 -15.27 -6.64 -7.31
N GLU A 68 -15.63 -5.41 -6.95
CA GLU A 68 -14.74 -4.51 -6.23
C GLU A 68 -14.47 -5.00 -4.80
N GLN A 69 -15.49 -5.51 -4.11
CA GLN A 69 -15.35 -6.12 -2.79
C GLN A 69 -14.44 -7.37 -2.83
N GLU A 70 -14.61 -8.24 -3.82
CA GLU A 70 -13.73 -9.40 -4.03
C GLU A 70 -12.27 -8.98 -4.23
N ARG A 71 -12.03 -7.99 -5.10
CA ARG A 71 -10.68 -7.43 -5.32
C ARG A 71 -10.09 -6.86 -4.03
N GLN A 72 -10.88 -6.16 -3.23
CA GLN A 72 -10.44 -5.63 -1.93
C GLN A 72 -10.08 -6.76 -0.96
N CYS A 73 -10.91 -7.81 -0.90
CA CYS A 73 -10.66 -8.97 -0.05
C CYS A 73 -9.38 -9.71 -0.45
N GLU A 74 -9.12 -9.86 -1.76
CA GLU A 74 -7.87 -10.45 -2.27
C GLU A 74 -6.64 -9.63 -1.89
N LEU A 75 -6.71 -8.30 -2.06
CA LEU A 75 -5.62 -7.40 -1.67
C LEU A 75 -5.36 -7.46 -0.16
N GLU A 76 -6.41 -7.51 0.66
CA GLU A 76 -6.27 -7.68 2.11
C GLU A 76 -5.62 -9.01 2.47
N LYS A 77 -6.02 -10.12 1.83
CA LYS A 77 -5.41 -11.43 2.06
C LYS A 77 -3.93 -11.41 1.73
N GLN A 78 -3.56 -10.91 0.55
CA GLN A 78 -2.16 -10.77 0.14
C GLN A 78 -1.36 -9.90 1.11
N ARG A 79 -1.97 -8.82 1.61
CA ARG A 79 -1.34 -7.95 2.62
C ARG A 79 -1.11 -8.72 3.93
N ARG A 80 -2.11 -9.45 4.43
CA ARG A 80 -1.99 -10.25 5.66
C ARG A 80 -0.93 -11.34 5.52
N GLU A 81 -0.91 -12.05 4.39
CA GLU A 81 0.12 -13.06 4.10
C GLU A 81 1.54 -12.47 4.13
N LYS A 82 1.74 -11.30 3.49
CA LYS A 82 3.03 -10.60 3.53
C LYS A 82 3.40 -10.14 4.94
N GLU A 83 2.43 -9.65 5.71
CA GLU A 83 2.64 -9.28 7.11
C GLU A 83 3.02 -10.49 7.97
N GLU A 84 2.41 -11.66 7.76
CA GLU A 84 2.75 -12.91 8.45
C GLU A 84 4.13 -13.43 8.04
N GLN A 85 4.47 -13.39 6.75
CA GLN A 85 5.80 -13.71 6.25
C GLN A 85 6.86 -12.78 6.87
N TRP A 86 6.57 -11.49 6.96
CA TRP A 86 7.47 -10.53 7.59
C TRP A 86 7.62 -10.80 9.09
N LYS A 87 6.52 -11.07 9.81
CA LYS A 87 6.54 -11.42 11.24
C LYS A 87 7.37 -12.67 11.50
N SER A 88 7.17 -13.73 10.70
CA SER A 88 7.93 -14.98 10.84
C SER A 88 9.42 -14.79 10.53
N HIS A 89 9.75 -14.01 9.50
CA HIS A 89 11.13 -13.66 9.19
C HIS A 89 11.81 -12.84 10.30
N VAL A 90 11.11 -11.86 10.88
CA VAL A 90 11.64 -11.09 12.02
C VAL A 90 11.87 -12.00 13.23
N ALA A 91 10.94 -12.92 13.50
CA ALA A 91 11.06 -13.89 14.60
C ALA A 91 12.24 -14.87 14.38
N SER A 92 12.50 -15.31 13.14
CA SER A 92 13.66 -16.16 12.86
C SER A 92 14.97 -15.40 13.10
N LEU A 93 15.06 -14.14 12.63
CA LEU A 93 16.23 -13.29 12.86
C LEU A 93 16.46 -12.98 14.35
N SER A 94 15.40 -12.79 15.14
CA SER A 94 15.55 -12.57 16.57
C SER A 94 16.05 -13.83 17.28
N SER A 95 15.52 -15.00 16.93
CA SER A 95 15.98 -16.29 17.46
C SER A 95 17.46 -16.55 17.14
N GLU A 96 17.88 -16.31 15.90
CA GLU A 96 19.29 -16.41 15.50
C GLU A 96 20.17 -15.45 16.31
N ARG A 97 19.75 -14.19 16.47
CA ARG A 97 20.47 -13.21 17.28
C ARG A 97 20.59 -13.62 18.73
N GLU A 98 19.55 -14.17 19.34
CA GLU A 98 19.58 -14.67 20.71
C GLU A 98 20.55 -15.85 20.87
N SER A 99 20.54 -16.78 19.90
CA SER A 99 21.49 -17.90 19.88
C SER A 99 22.95 -17.42 19.83
N LEU A 100 23.24 -16.40 19.01
CA LEU A 100 24.56 -15.78 18.92
C LEU A 100 24.95 -15.05 20.19
N ARG A 101 24.02 -14.33 20.84
CA ARG A 101 24.25 -13.70 22.14
C ARG A 101 24.59 -14.73 23.21
N GLY A 102 23.86 -15.85 23.25
CA GLY A 102 24.13 -16.95 24.16
C GLY A 102 25.52 -17.58 23.91
N ARG A 103 25.88 -17.79 22.64
CA ARG A 103 27.22 -18.28 22.26
C ARG A 103 28.32 -17.29 22.65
N LEU A 104 28.13 -16.00 22.40
CA LEU A 104 29.08 -14.95 22.77
C LEU A 104 29.27 -14.90 24.29
N HIS A 105 28.18 -14.99 25.06
CA HIS A 105 28.24 -15.03 26.51
C HIS A 105 29.05 -16.24 27.00
N ARG A 106 28.77 -17.46 26.49
CA ARG A 106 29.56 -18.65 26.82
C ARG A 106 31.05 -18.51 26.49
N LEU A 107 31.38 -17.90 25.35
CA LEU A 107 32.77 -17.64 24.98
C LEU A 107 33.45 -16.64 25.92
N ARG A 108 32.73 -15.61 26.39
CA ARG A 108 33.24 -14.67 27.39
C ARG A 108 33.50 -15.37 28.72
N GLU A 109 32.55 -16.17 29.20
CA GLU A 109 32.71 -16.97 30.43
C GLU A 109 33.90 -17.94 30.31
N PHE A 110 34.02 -18.62 29.17
CA PHE A 110 35.14 -19.52 28.93
C PHE A 110 36.49 -18.79 28.90
N ARG A 111 36.56 -17.63 28.25
CA ARG A 111 37.77 -16.79 28.26
C ARG A 111 38.10 -16.27 29.66
N TYR A 112 37.09 -15.90 30.44
CA TYR A 112 37.27 -15.50 31.84
C TYR A 112 37.79 -16.67 32.69
N PHE A 113 37.24 -17.87 32.52
CA PHE A 113 37.72 -19.08 33.16
C PHE A 113 39.19 -19.38 32.79
N GLN A 114 39.55 -19.36 31.51
CA GLN A 114 40.95 -19.53 31.08
C GLN A 114 41.88 -18.50 31.73
N LYS A 115 41.46 -17.23 31.78
CA LYS A 115 42.22 -16.18 32.45
C LYS A 115 42.42 -16.50 33.93
N ARG A 116 41.38 -16.92 34.65
CA ARG A 116 41.45 -17.28 36.07
C ARG A 116 42.40 -18.44 36.34
N VAL A 117 42.32 -19.51 35.55
CA VAL A 117 43.21 -20.67 35.66
C VAL A 117 44.67 -20.24 35.45
N LEU A 118 44.95 -19.47 34.39
CA LEU A 118 46.31 -18.98 34.13
C LEU A 118 46.85 -18.06 35.22
N MET A 119 46.01 -17.22 35.83
CA MET A 119 46.44 -16.39 36.96
C MET A 119 46.74 -17.24 38.19
N GLN A 120 45.94 -18.27 38.45
CA GLN A 120 46.18 -19.19 39.55
C GLN A 120 47.46 -20.02 39.35
N ASP A 121 47.71 -20.53 38.15
CA ASP A 121 48.94 -21.29 37.83
C ASP A 121 50.21 -20.44 37.90
N LEU A 122 50.07 -19.11 37.77
CA LEU A 122 51.16 -18.14 37.82
C LEU A 122 51.26 -17.41 39.16
N ASP A 123 50.44 -17.78 40.15
CA ASP A 123 50.32 -17.12 41.46
C ASP A 123 50.16 -15.58 41.35
N LEU A 124 49.35 -15.14 40.39
CA LEU A 124 49.04 -13.72 40.15
C LEU A 124 47.73 -13.32 40.82
N GLU A 125 47.71 -12.14 41.45
CA GLU A 125 46.50 -11.56 42.03
C GLU A 125 45.43 -11.29 40.94
N PRO A 126 44.14 -11.46 41.27
CA PRO A 126 43.05 -11.49 40.28
C PRO A 126 42.83 -10.16 39.54
N ASP A 127 43.28 -9.05 40.11
CA ASP A 127 43.13 -7.71 39.54
C ASP A 127 44.40 -7.19 38.85
N THR A 128 45.47 -7.99 38.81
CA THR A 128 46.70 -7.59 38.12
C THR A 128 46.56 -7.75 36.61
N ALA A 129 46.65 -6.65 35.88
CA ALA A 129 46.74 -6.67 34.41
C ALA A 129 48.12 -7.21 34.00
N SER A 130 48.22 -8.53 33.82
CA SER A 130 49.46 -9.20 33.40
C SER A 130 49.54 -9.36 31.88
N GLU A 131 50.52 -8.70 31.26
CA GLU A 131 50.82 -8.84 29.83
C GLU A 131 51.14 -10.30 29.45
N LYS A 132 51.80 -11.05 30.35
CA LYS A 132 52.10 -12.47 30.16
C LYS A 132 50.83 -13.30 29.98
N VAL A 133 49.81 -13.07 30.82
CA VAL A 133 48.51 -13.76 30.72
C VAL A 133 47.80 -13.39 29.42
N THR A 134 47.84 -12.11 29.01
CA THR A 134 47.23 -11.69 27.74
C THR A 134 47.92 -12.30 26.52
N HIS A 135 49.26 -12.43 26.56
CA HIS A 135 50.03 -13.09 25.50
C HIS A 135 49.71 -14.59 25.41
N LEU A 136 49.57 -15.28 26.54
CA LEU A 136 49.18 -16.70 26.58
C LEU A 136 47.75 -16.90 26.06
N LEU A 137 46.81 -16.05 26.46
CA LEU A 137 45.43 -16.11 25.96
C LEU A 137 45.31 -15.81 24.46
N ARG A 138 46.23 -15.04 23.87
CA ARG A 138 46.27 -14.82 22.41
C ARG A 138 46.86 -15.99 21.63
N ARG A 139 47.71 -16.81 22.26
CA ARG A 139 48.31 -18.01 21.64
C ARG A 139 47.39 -19.23 21.67
N LEU A 140 46.43 -19.25 22.60
CA LEU A 140 45.37 -20.25 22.75
C LEU A 140 44.10 -19.83 21.99
#